data_AF-A0A1W1HQQ4-F1
#
_entry.id   AF-A0A1W1HQQ4-F1
#
_cell.length_a   1.000
_cell.length_b   1.000
_cell.length_c   1.000
_cell.angle_alpha   90.00
_cell.angle_beta   90.00
_cell.angle_gamma   90.00
#
_symmetry.space_group_name_H-M   'P 1'
#
loop_
_entity.id
_entity.type
_entity.pdbx_description
1 polymer ?
#
loop_
_entity_poly.entity_id
_entity_poly.type
_entity_poly.pdbx_seq_one_letter_code
_entity_poly.pdbx_strand_id
1 'polypeptide(L)'
;MKRHIATYSAIVLACSWALLGPAPTQAAADNIEPVTWSNSQKSSVWAEELLGQVVTYQTLAEKSLIPGNFEAYVEQMRKVRELYRTGNRRATYDGVNQLMVMLEARVGGIDAHSADALWDFCYRVTPDEYHARDRHIRAKGADEVKKHEDFMRDMEERASMAF
;
A
#
# COMPACT_ATOMS: atom_id res chain seq x y z
N MET A 1 -65.39 2.77 -23.95
CA MET A 1 -65.24 2.48 -25.40
C MET A 1 -64.07 3.32 -25.90
N LYS A 2 -63.00 2.88 -26.56
CA LYS A 2 -62.47 1.60 -27.02
C LYS A 2 -60.93 1.74 -26.97
N ARG A 3 -60.23 0.68 -26.55
CA ARG A 3 -58.77 0.53 -26.60
C ARG A 3 -58.33 0.28 -28.04
N HIS A 4 -57.17 0.80 -28.46
CA HIS A 4 -56.40 0.18 -29.53
C HIS A 4 -54.91 0.16 -29.17
N ILE A 5 -54.45 -1.08 -28.99
CA ILE A 5 -53.07 -1.54 -28.84
C ILE A 5 -52.55 -1.77 -30.26
N ALA A 6 -51.35 -1.30 -30.57
CA ALA A 6 -50.63 -1.68 -31.79
C ALA A 6 -49.36 -2.43 -31.39
N THR A 7 -49.45 -3.75 -31.52
CA THR A 7 -48.35 -4.72 -31.53
C THR A 7 -47.62 -4.66 -32.86
N TYR A 8 -46.29 -4.67 -32.85
CA TYR A 8 -45.51 -5.17 -33.99
C TYR A 8 -44.46 -6.18 -33.52
N SER A 9 -44.40 -7.25 -34.30
CA SER A 9 -43.86 -8.56 -34.00
C SER A 9 -42.34 -8.65 -34.05
N ALA A 10 -41.88 -9.69 -33.35
CA ALA A 10 -40.53 -10.23 -33.33
C ALA A 10 -39.98 -10.57 -34.74
N ILE A 11 -38.69 -10.33 -34.92
CA ILE A 11 -37.83 -11.15 -35.78
C ILE A 11 -36.67 -11.65 -34.93
N VAL A 12 -36.62 -12.97 -34.80
CA VAL A 12 -35.53 -13.76 -34.25
C VAL A 12 -34.42 -13.79 -35.29
N LEU A 13 -33.20 -13.42 -34.91
CA LEU A 13 -31.98 -13.84 -35.60
C LEU A 13 -31.08 -14.53 -34.59
N ALA A 14 -31.05 -15.85 -34.70
CA ALA A 14 -30.16 -16.73 -33.97
C ALA A 14 -28.84 -16.91 -34.74
N CYS A 15 -27.82 -17.26 -33.96
CA CYS A 15 -26.60 -18.00 -34.33
C CYS A 15 -25.42 -17.21 -34.91
N SER A 16 -24.46 -16.93 -34.04
CA SER A 16 -23.07 -17.31 -34.30
C SER A 16 -22.38 -17.72 -32.98
N TRP A 17 -22.34 -19.03 -32.75
CA TRP A 17 -21.49 -19.68 -31.76
C TRP A 17 -20.15 -19.98 -32.43
N ALA A 18 -19.07 -19.36 -31.95
CA ALA A 18 -17.73 -19.92 -32.08
C ALA A 18 -16.81 -19.30 -31.00
N LEU A 19 -16.66 -20.07 -29.92
CA LEU A 19 -15.38 -20.39 -29.29
C LEU A 19 -14.39 -19.23 -29.06
N LEU A 20 -14.55 -18.52 -27.94
CA LEU A 20 -13.41 -18.00 -27.19
C LEU A 20 -13.48 -18.66 -25.81
N GLY A 21 -12.44 -19.45 -25.51
CA GLY A 21 -12.35 -20.28 -24.31
C GLY A 21 -12.38 -19.48 -23.01
N PRO A 22 -12.39 -20.16 -21.85
CA PRO A 22 -12.27 -19.49 -20.57
C PRO A 22 -10.98 -18.67 -20.58
N ALA A 23 -11.09 -17.35 -20.47
CA ALA A 23 -9.96 -16.50 -20.20
C ALA A 23 -9.36 -16.93 -18.85
N PRO A 24 -8.09 -17.39 -18.78
CA PRO A 24 -7.45 -17.64 -17.50
C PRO A 24 -6.87 -16.30 -17.03
N THR A 25 -7.72 -15.37 -16.62
CA THR A 25 -7.25 -14.18 -15.93
C THR A 25 -7.30 -14.43 -14.43
N GLN A 26 -6.09 -14.68 -13.92
CA GLN A 26 -5.63 -14.27 -12.59
C GLN A 26 -5.87 -15.25 -11.43
N ALA A 27 -5.40 -16.48 -11.58
CA ALA A 27 -5.08 -17.39 -10.46
C ALA A 27 -3.57 -17.42 -10.18
N ALA A 28 -2.93 -16.24 -10.09
CA ALA A 28 -1.50 -16.09 -9.81
C ALA A 28 -1.22 -15.11 -8.66
N ALA A 29 -2.20 -14.86 -7.79
CA ALA A 29 -2.01 -14.08 -6.56
C ALA A 29 -2.11 -14.95 -5.29
N ASP A 30 -2.61 -16.18 -5.39
CA ASP A 30 -3.06 -16.95 -4.22
C ASP A 30 -1.96 -17.76 -3.51
N ASN A 31 -0.74 -17.82 -4.05
CA ASN A 31 0.34 -18.64 -3.47
C ASN A 31 1.48 -17.84 -2.83
N ILE A 32 1.30 -16.53 -2.65
CA ILE A 32 2.23 -15.75 -1.84
C ILE A 32 1.65 -15.74 -0.43
N GLU A 33 1.97 -16.79 0.33
CA GLU A 33 1.86 -16.72 1.78
C GLU A 33 2.53 -15.40 2.20
N PRO A 34 1.80 -14.47 2.84
CA PRO A 34 2.42 -13.26 3.32
C PRO A 34 3.55 -13.66 4.24
N VAL A 35 4.75 -13.09 4.04
CA VAL A 35 5.78 -13.19 5.07
C VAL A 35 5.18 -12.54 6.30
N THR A 36 4.71 -13.37 7.23
CA THR A 36 4.19 -12.90 8.50
C THR A 36 5.39 -12.47 9.30
N TRP A 37 5.74 -11.18 9.19
CA TRP A 37 6.56 -10.54 10.21
C TRP A 37 5.85 -10.80 11.53
N SER A 38 6.48 -11.54 12.44
CA SER A 38 5.86 -11.69 13.75
C SER A 38 5.68 -10.29 14.31
N ASN A 39 4.56 -10.01 14.98
CA ASN A 39 4.37 -8.71 15.64
C ASN A 39 5.48 -8.41 16.67
N SER A 40 6.30 -9.41 17.04
CA SER A 40 7.50 -9.24 17.85
C SER A 40 8.74 -8.74 17.08
N GLN A 41 8.71 -8.70 15.75
CA GLN A 41 9.82 -8.25 14.88
C GLN A 41 9.69 -6.77 14.48
N LYS A 42 8.47 -6.23 14.42
CA LYS A 42 8.25 -4.81 14.11
C LYS A 42 8.38 -3.96 15.36
N SER A 43 9.02 -2.81 15.23
CA SER A 43 9.33 -1.92 16.36
C SER A 43 8.06 -1.56 17.14
N SER A 44 8.10 -1.68 18.47
CA SER A 44 7.00 -1.23 19.33
C SER A 44 6.79 0.29 19.25
N VAL A 45 7.78 1.02 18.73
CA VAL A 45 7.77 2.47 18.50
C VAL A 45 7.69 2.84 17.01
N TRP A 46 7.23 1.93 16.14
CA TRP A 46 7.14 2.12 14.68
C TRP A 46 6.52 3.46 14.25
N ALA A 47 5.51 3.95 14.97
CA ALA A 47 4.83 5.19 14.64
C ALA A 47 5.74 6.42 14.86
N GLU A 48 6.61 6.38 15.88
CA GLU A 48 7.60 7.43 16.12
C GLU A 48 8.75 7.33 15.11
N GLU A 49 9.18 6.12 14.75
CA GLU A 49 10.22 5.90 13.73
C GLU A 49 9.78 6.42 12.36
N LEU A 50 8.56 6.08 11.92
CA LEU A 50 8.02 6.53 10.66
C LEU A 50 7.82 8.05 10.64
N LEU A 51 7.34 8.65 11.74
CA LEU A 51 7.26 10.09 11.86
C LEU A 51 8.65 10.75 11.80
N GLY A 52 9.64 10.20 12.50
CA GLY A 52 11.03 10.67 12.50
C GLY A 52 11.66 10.63 11.11
N GLN A 53 11.38 9.57 10.35
CA GLN A 53 11.84 9.47 8.97
C GLN A 53 11.21 10.55 8.09
N VAL A 54 9.90 10.77 8.18
CA VAL A 54 9.22 11.83 7.42
C VAL A 54 9.76 13.22 7.77
N VAL A 55 10.01 13.51 9.06
CA VAL A 55 10.62 14.77 9.51
C VAL A 55 12.05 14.95 8.98
N THR A 56 12.80 13.85 8.82
CA THR A 56 14.14 13.90 8.20
C THR A 56 14.04 14.34 6.74
N TYR A 57 13.11 13.77 5.97
CA TYR A 57 12.86 14.20 4.59
C TYR A 57 12.38 15.66 4.52
N GLN A 58 11.49 16.08 5.43
CA GLN A 58 11.11 17.50 5.55
C GLN A 58 12.33 18.39 5.77
N THR A 59 13.24 18.02 6.69
CA THR A 59 14.45 18.78 6.98
C THR A 59 15.38 18.86 5.77
N LEU A 60 15.50 17.79 4.99
CA LEU A 60 16.27 17.79 3.74
C LEU A 60 15.67 18.74 2.70
N ALA A 61 14.34 18.76 2.60
CA ALA A 61 13.62 19.66 1.69
C ALA A 61 13.72 21.13 2.11
N GLU A 62 13.59 21.43 3.41
CA GLU A 62 13.76 22.78 3.97
C GLU A 62 15.19 23.33 3.76
N LYS A 63 16.18 22.43 3.69
CA LYS A 63 17.57 22.77 3.34
C LYS A 63 17.83 22.82 1.84
N SER A 64 16.79 22.69 1.01
CA SER A 64 16.86 22.64 -0.45
C SER A 64 17.78 21.53 -0.99
N LEU A 65 17.95 20.43 -0.25
CA LEU A 65 18.77 19.28 -0.66
C LEU A 65 17.97 18.30 -1.53
N ILE A 66 16.65 18.28 -1.37
CA ILE A 66 15.70 17.50 -2.17
C ILE A 66 14.49 18.38 -2.51
N PRO A 67 13.77 18.12 -3.61
CA PRO A 67 12.59 18.88 -3.98
C PRO A 67 11.33 18.43 -3.21
N GLY A 68 10.33 19.33 -3.16
CA GLY A 68 8.99 19.05 -2.67
C GLY A 68 8.68 19.60 -1.28
N ASN A 69 7.42 19.50 -0.88
CA ASN A 69 6.92 19.88 0.44
C ASN A 69 6.42 18.64 1.20
N PHE A 70 7.01 18.38 2.37
CA PHE A 70 6.71 17.23 3.21
C PHE A 70 5.73 17.52 4.36
N GLU A 71 5.27 18.77 4.53
CA GLU A 71 4.42 19.21 5.65
C GLU A 71 3.16 18.34 5.82
N ALA A 72 2.47 18.03 4.72
CA ALA A 72 1.27 17.19 4.75
C ALA A 72 1.56 15.77 5.29
N TYR A 73 2.72 15.21 4.98
CA TYR A 73 3.12 13.88 5.46
C TYR A 73 3.43 13.89 6.95
N VAL A 74 4.06 14.96 7.44
CA VAL A 74 4.33 15.15 8.87
C VAL A 74 3.03 15.23 9.66
N GLU A 75 2.07 16.03 9.18
CA GLU A 75 0.76 16.15 9.81
C GLU A 75 -0.02 14.83 9.78
N GLN A 76 0.02 14.11 8.65
CA GLN A 76 -0.58 12.79 8.56
C GLN A 76 0.04 11.80 9.55
N MET A 77 1.37 11.81 9.71
CA MET A 77 2.05 10.92 10.65
C MET A 77 1.84 11.30 12.12
N ARG A 78 1.73 12.59 12.44
CA ARG A 78 1.32 13.04 13.78
C ARG A 78 -0.06 12.51 14.14
N LYS A 79 -1.00 12.55 13.18
CA LYS A 79 -2.34 11.98 13.34
C LYS A 79 -2.31 10.46 13.53
N VAL A 80 -1.58 9.73 12.67
CA VAL A 80 -1.42 8.27 12.78
C VAL A 80 -0.88 7.88 14.16
N ARG A 81 0.17 8.58 14.62
CA ARG A 81 0.76 8.34 15.93
C ARG A 81 -0.25 8.51 17.07
N GLU A 82 -1.04 9.58 17.04
CA GLU A 82 -2.05 9.81 18.09
C GLU A 82 -3.16 8.74 18.08
N LEU A 83 -3.63 8.35 16.88
CA LEU A 83 -4.60 7.28 16.73
C LEU A 83 -4.07 5.93 17.24
N TYR A 84 -2.79 5.65 17.02
CA TYR A 84 -2.13 4.47 17.54
C TYR A 84 -2.02 4.52 19.07
N ARG A 85 -1.57 5.65 19.64
CA ARG A 85 -1.44 5.84 21.10
C ARG A 85 -2.77 5.71 21.85
N THR A 86 -3.87 6.09 21.22
CA THR A 86 -5.23 5.97 21.78
C THR A 86 -5.84 4.59 21.56
N GLY A 87 -5.13 3.66 20.91
CA GLY A 87 -5.61 2.30 20.66
C GLY A 87 -6.68 2.20 19.57
N ASN A 88 -6.89 3.27 18.78
CA ASN A 88 -7.89 3.26 17.71
C ASN A 88 -7.35 2.52 16.47
N ARG A 89 -7.43 1.19 16.52
CA ARG A 89 -6.86 0.31 15.50
C ARG A 89 -7.33 0.61 14.08
N ARG A 90 -8.64 0.80 13.88
CA ARG A 90 -9.20 1.05 12.55
C ARG A 90 -8.75 2.39 11.99
N ALA A 91 -8.83 3.45 12.80
CA ALA A 91 -8.41 4.77 12.34
C ALA A 91 -6.90 4.83 12.10
N THR A 92 -6.10 4.08 12.86
CA THR A 92 -4.65 3.92 12.61
C THR A 92 -4.42 3.28 11.24
N TYR A 93 -5.11 2.17 10.95
CA TYR A 93 -5.04 1.51 9.64
C TYR A 93 -5.41 2.45 8.49
N ASP A 94 -6.55 3.17 8.62
CA ASP A 94 -7.00 4.11 7.60
C ASP A 94 -6.00 5.27 7.42
N GLY A 95 -5.40 5.74 8.53
CA GLY A 95 -4.40 6.79 8.52
C GLY A 95 -3.09 6.39 7.83
N VAL A 96 -2.57 5.19 8.10
CA VAL A 96 -1.38 4.69 7.41
C VAL A 96 -1.66 4.48 5.92
N ASN A 97 -2.81 3.92 5.56
CA ASN A 97 -3.15 3.75 4.15
C ASN A 97 -3.32 5.09 3.42
N GLN A 98 -3.79 6.14 4.11
CA GLN A 98 -3.82 7.49 3.55
C GLN A 98 -2.41 8.05 3.32
N LEU A 99 -1.45 7.80 4.22
CA LEU A 99 -0.05 8.16 3.98
C LEU A 99 0.47 7.52 2.69
N MET A 100 0.17 6.23 2.48
CA MET A 100 0.56 5.52 1.26
C MET A 100 -0.03 6.21 0.03
N VAL A 101 -1.33 6.48 0.00
CA VAL A 101 -1.97 7.21 -1.12
C VAL A 101 -1.31 8.56 -1.39
N MET A 102 -0.89 9.29 -0.35
CA MET A 102 -0.18 10.56 -0.51
C MET A 102 1.19 10.40 -1.18
N LEU A 103 1.94 9.36 -0.79
CA LEU A 103 3.25 9.03 -1.37
C LEU A 103 3.11 8.62 -2.84
N GLU A 104 2.14 7.76 -3.16
CA GLU A 104 1.76 7.36 -4.53
C GLU A 104 1.46 8.59 -5.41
N ALA A 105 0.65 9.51 -4.89
CA ALA A 105 0.26 10.73 -5.58
C ALA A 105 1.34 11.82 -5.57
N ARG A 106 2.46 11.60 -4.85
CA ARG A 106 3.54 12.58 -4.63
C ARG A 106 3.00 13.95 -4.21
N VAL A 107 2.05 13.94 -3.26
CA VAL A 107 1.48 15.16 -2.68
C VAL A 107 2.60 16.12 -2.28
N GLY A 108 2.42 17.41 -2.55
CA GLY A 108 3.46 18.41 -2.28
C GLY A 108 4.63 18.42 -3.27
N GLY A 109 4.57 17.63 -4.35
CA GLY A 109 5.56 17.65 -5.42
C GLY A 109 6.91 17.05 -5.01
N ILE A 110 6.90 16.06 -4.11
CA ILE A 110 8.11 15.32 -3.71
C ILE A 110 8.64 14.50 -4.89
N ASP A 111 9.97 14.31 -4.96
CA ASP A 111 10.55 13.47 -5.99
C ASP A 111 10.22 11.99 -5.80
N ALA A 112 10.37 11.23 -6.88
CA ALA A 112 10.09 9.80 -6.90
C ALA A 112 10.94 9.02 -5.90
N HIS A 113 12.23 9.35 -5.78
CA HIS A 113 13.15 8.62 -4.92
C HIS A 113 12.77 8.79 -3.44
N SER A 114 12.44 10.01 -3.02
CA SER A 114 11.96 10.29 -1.67
C SER A 114 10.63 9.59 -1.37
N ALA A 115 9.70 9.59 -2.33
CA ALA A 115 8.41 8.90 -2.19
C ALA A 115 8.60 7.38 -2.01
N ASP A 116 9.40 6.76 -2.88
CA ASP A 116 9.65 5.32 -2.87
C ASP A 116 10.40 4.89 -1.59
N ALA A 117 11.37 5.69 -1.14
CA ALA A 117 12.12 5.42 0.08
C ALA A 117 11.25 5.51 1.35
N LEU A 118 10.35 6.50 1.43
CA LEU A 118 9.37 6.60 2.52
C LEU A 118 8.34 5.48 2.48
N TRP A 119 7.90 5.10 1.28
CA TRP A 119 7.00 3.98 1.06
C TRP A 119 7.59 2.67 1.59
N ASP A 120 8.86 2.39 1.24
CA ASP A 120 9.59 1.20 1.68
C ASP A 120 9.89 1.21 3.18
N PHE A 121 10.21 2.39 3.72
CA PHE A 121 10.37 2.53 5.17
C PHE A 121 9.07 2.22 5.91
N CYS A 122 7.94 2.75 5.42
CA CYS A 122 6.62 2.49 5.98
C CYS A 122 6.30 0.99 6.00
N TYR A 123 6.58 0.28 4.91
CA TYR A 123 6.41 -1.16 4.82
C TYR A 123 7.18 -1.94 5.88
N ARG A 124 8.45 -1.58 6.04
CA ARG A 124 9.39 -2.27 6.91
C ARG A 124 9.01 -2.14 8.38
N VAL A 125 8.65 -0.93 8.83
CA VAL A 125 8.45 -0.68 10.26
C VAL A 125 7.00 -0.88 10.71
N THR A 126 6.01 -0.71 9.83
CA THR A 126 4.60 -0.67 10.24
C THR A 126 4.01 -2.07 10.35
N PRO A 127 3.41 -2.48 11.49
CA PRO A 127 2.74 -3.78 11.62
C PRO A 127 1.72 -4.05 10.50
N ASP A 128 1.62 -5.31 10.08
CA ASP A 128 0.76 -5.71 8.95
C ASP A 128 -0.72 -5.42 9.24
N GLU A 129 -1.11 -5.41 10.52
CA GLU A 129 -2.47 -5.04 10.92
C GLU A 129 -2.81 -3.57 10.69
N TYR A 130 -1.83 -2.70 10.47
CA TYR A 130 -2.02 -1.26 10.27
C TYR A 130 -1.82 -0.81 8.83
N HIS A 131 -1.46 -1.69 7.88
CA HIS A 131 -1.31 -1.27 6.48
C HIS A 131 -1.71 -2.37 5.48
N ALA A 132 -2.10 -1.96 4.28
CA ALA A 132 -2.50 -2.91 3.24
C ALA A 132 -1.26 -3.44 2.48
N ARG A 133 -0.78 -4.63 2.84
CA ARG A 133 0.41 -5.28 2.24
C ARG A 133 0.27 -5.50 0.73
N ASP A 134 -0.93 -5.82 0.27
CA ASP A 134 -1.29 -6.01 -1.14
C ASP A 134 -0.95 -4.79 -2.03
N ARG A 135 -0.89 -3.57 -1.46
CA ARG A 135 -0.45 -2.36 -2.19
C ARG A 135 1.00 -2.47 -2.66
N HIS A 136 1.90 -3.05 -1.86
CA HIS A 136 3.30 -3.24 -2.25
C HIS A 136 3.43 -4.25 -3.39
N ILE A 137 2.65 -5.33 -3.33
CA ILE A 137 2.62 -6.37 -4.36
C ILE A 137 2.14 -5.79 -5.68
N ARG A 138 1.08 -4.97 -5.67
CA ARG A 138 0.59 -4.30 -6.89
C ARG A 138 1.59 -3.30 -7.46
N ALA A 139 2.31 -2.57 -6.60
CA ALA A 139 3.25 -1.54 -7.03
C ALA A 139 4.56 -2.12 -7.58
N LYS A 140 5.11 -3.14 -6.93
CA LYS A 140 6.46 -3.67 -7.22
C LYS A 140 6.47 -5.03 -7.92
N GLY A 141 5.34 -5.74 -7.90
CA GLY A 141 5.27 -7.13 -8.33
C GLY A 141 5.59 -8.10 -7.19
N ALA A 142 4.90 -9.25 -7.23
CA ALA A 142 5.01 -10.34 -6.28
C ALA A 142 6.46 -10.76 -5.96
N ASP A 143 7.24 -11.03 -6.99
CA ASP A 143 8.58 -11.61 -6.85
C ASP A 143 9.58 -10.61 -6.26
N GLU A 144 9.47 -9.32 -6.60
CA GLU A 144 10.31 -8.26 -6.04
C GLU A 144 9.98 -7.98 -4.57
N VAL A 145 8.69 -8.01 -4.19
CA VAL A 145 8.29 -7.91 -2.78
C VAL A 145 8.84 -9.11 -2.00
N LYS A 146 8.69 -10.32 -2.51
CA LYS A 146 9.23 -11.53 -1.86
C LYS A 146 10.74 -11.47 -1.70
N LYS A 147 11.47 -11.04 -2.73
CA LYS A 147 12.93 -10.88 -2.68
C LYS A 147 13.36 -9.84 -1.65
N HIS A 148 12.63 -8.72 -1.57
CA HIS A 148 12.86 -7.70 -0.56
C HIS A 148 12.60 -8.22 0.86
N GLU A 149 11.49 -8.93 1.07
CA GLU A 149 11.17 -9.58 2.35
C GLU A 149 12.24 -10.61 2.75
N ASP A 150 12.66 -11.48 1.82
CA ASP A 150 13.69 -12.49 2.04
C ASP A 150 15.05 -11.87 2.38
N PHE A 151 15.42 -10.78 1.71
CA PHE A 151 16.65 -10.04 1.99
C PHE A 151 16.65 -9.40 3.38
N MET A 152 15.54 -8.77 3.76
CA MET A 152 15.39 -8.17 5.09
C MET A 152 15.45 -9.23 6.19
N ARG A 153 14.82 -10.40 5.98
CA ARG A 153 14.91 -11.55 6.89
C ARG A 153 16.35 -12.02 7.08
N ASP A 154 17.11 -12.19 5.99
CA ASP A 154 18.52 -12.63 6.07
C ASP A 154 19.41 -11.62 6.82
N MET A 155 19.25 -10.32 6.54
CA MET A 155 19.99 -9.28 7.25
C MET A 155 19.71 -9.31 8.77
N GLU A 156 18.44 -9.52 9.15
CA GLU A 156 18.01 -9.55 10.53
C GLU A 156 18.42 -10.83 11.26
N GLU A 157 18.33 -12.00 10.61
CA GLU A 157 18.86 -13.27 11.13
C GLU A 157 20.36 -13.13 11.43
N ARG A 158 21.12 -12.52 10.52
CA ARG A 158 22.55 -12.24 10.70
C ARG A 158 22.82 -11.26 11.85
N ALA A 159 21.97 -10.23 12.03
CA ALA A 159 22.09 -9.29 13.15
C ALA A 159 21.75 -9.94 14.50
N SER A 160 20.80 -10.88 14.53
CA SER A 160 20.38 -11.61 15.74
C SER A 160 21.41 -12.65 16.20
N MET A 161 22.21 -13.19 15.27
CA MET A 161 23.33 -14.11 15.57
C MET A 161 24.62 -13.40 15.98
N ALA A 162 24.64 -12.06 15.95
CA ALA A 162 25.81 -11.24 16.29
C ALA A 162 25.88 -10.85 17.79
N PHE A 163 25.00 -11.41 18.62
CA PHE A 163 24.96 -11.26 20.09
C PHE A 163 25.07 -12.62 20.78
#